data_AF-A0A2K5JRG2-F1
#
_entry.id   AF-A0A2K5JRG2-F1
#
_cell.length_a   1.000
_cell.length_b   1.000
_cell.length_c   1.000
_cell.angle_alpha   90.00
_cell.angle_beta   90.00
_cell.angle_gamma   90.00
#
_symmetry.space_group_name_H-M   'P 1'
#
loop_
_entity.id
_entity.type
_entity.pdbx_description
1 polymer ?
#
loop_
_entity_poly.entity_id
_entity_poly.type
_entity_poly.pdbx_seq_one_letter_code
_entity_poly.pdbx_strand_id
1 'polypeptide(L)'
;MRRAGIKVTIAGLAGKDPVQCSHDVVICPDTSLEDAKKGGPYDTVVLLGGNLGAQNLFESAAVKEILKEQENQKYLIATICTSPTALMTHEISFGSKVTTLPLAKDKMMNGGHYTYSENRSSKM
;
A
#
# COMPACT_ATOMS: atom_id res chain seq x y z
N MET A 1 14.43 -3.28 -3.07
CA MET A 1 14.18 -4.41 -2.15
C MET A 1 14.96 -5.66 -2.53
N ARG A 2 14.61 -6.42 -3.60
CA ARG A 2 15.36 -7.64 -4.00
C ARG A 2 16.87 -7.43 -4.16
N ARG A 3 17.30 -6.33 -4.82
CA ARG A 3 18.73 -5.94 -4.93
C ARG A 3 19.44 -5.68 -3.59
N ALA A 4 18.69 -5.40 -2.53
CA ALA A 4 19.20 -5.19 -1.18
C ALA A 4 19.14 -6.48 -0.33
N GLY A 5 18.92 -7.65 -0.95
CA GLY A 5 18.83 -8.94 -0.25
C GLY A 5 17.48 -9.21 0.43
N ILE A 6 16.50 -8.32 0.31
CA ILE A 6 15.17 -8.50 0.92
C ILE A 6 14.37 -9.52 0.10
N LYS A 7 13.81 -10.53 0.77
CA LYS A 7 12.85 -11.47 0.17
C LYS A 7 11.52 -10.74 -0.08
N VAL A 8 11.14 -10.63 -1.36
CA VAL A 8 9.93 -9.91 -1.78
C VAL A 8 8.94 -10.86 -2.42
N THR A 9 7.70 -10.84 -1.92
CA THR A 9 6.55 -11.51 -2.51
C THR A 9 5.66 -10.45 -3.18
N ILE A 10 5.43 -10.58 -4.48
CA ILE A 10 4.44 -9.80 -5.23
C ILE A 10 3.12 -10.55 -5.15
N ALA A 11 2.20 -10.05 -4.33
CA ALA A 11 0.91 -10.68 -4.10
C ALA A 11 -0.17 -10.06 -4.98
N GLY A 12 -0.83 -10.87 -5.81
CA GLY A 12 -1.94 -10.43 -6.65
C GLY A 12 -3.23 -10.28 -5.83
N LEU A 13 -3.82 -9.08 -5.86
CA LEU A 13 -5.03 -8.76 -5.09
C LEU A 13 -6.22 -9.66 -5.46
N ALA A 14 -6.41 -9.91 -6.76
CA ALA A 14 -7.52 -10.70 -7.28
C ALA A 14 -7.20 -12.20 -7.41
N GLY A 15 -5.95 -12.63 -7.20
CA GLY A 15 -5.53 -14.01 -7.41
C GLY A 15 -4.11 -14.13 -7.94
N LYS A 16 -3.83 -15.26 -8.61
CA LYS A 16 -2.53 -15.58 -9.23
C LYS A 16 -2.43 -15.15 -10.69
N ASP A 17 -3.53 -14.68 -11.27
CA ASP A 17 -3.58 -14.29 -12.68
C ASP A 17 -2.74 -13.02 -12.94
N PRO A 18 -2.22 -12.86 -14.17
CA PRO A 18 -1.49 -11.66 -14.54
C PRO A 18 -2.33 -10.39 -14.38
N VAL A 19 -1.70 -9.33 -13.87
CA VAL A 19 -2.36 -8.04 -13.59
C VAL A 19 -1.93 -7.02 -14.64
N GLN A 20 -2.90 -6.49 -15.38
CA GLN A 20 -2.70 -5.34 -16.27
C GLN A 20 -2.57 -4.05 -15.45
N CYS A 21 -1.43 -3.38 -15.59
CA CYS A 21 -1.13 -2.13 -14.91
C CYS A 21 -1.60 -0.92 -15.75
N SER A 22 -1.52 0.29 -15.18
CA SER A 22 -2.08 1.53 -15.78
C SER A 22 -1.48 1.96 -17.13
N HIS A 23 -0.37 1.36 -17.55
CA HIS A 23 0.32 1.65 -18.80
C HIS A 23 0.53 0.38 -19.63
N ASP A 24 -0.45 -0.52 -19.58
CA ASP A 24 -0.51 -1.78 -20.35
C ASP A 24 0.63 -2.77 -20.12
N VAL A 25 1.48 -2.51 -19.13
CA VAL A 25 2.43 -3.49 -18.60
C VAL A 25 1.65 -4.56 -17.86
N VAL A 26 1.92 -5.82 -18.17
CA VAL A 26 1.34 -6.97 -17.48
C VAL A 26 2.37 -7.56 -16.52
N ILE A 27 2.00 -7.69 -15.24
CA ILE A 27 2.84 -8.28 -14.20
C ILE A 27 2.20 -9.57 -13.72
N CYS A 28 2.95 -10.67 -13.78
CA CYS A 28 2.56 -11.93 -13.15
C CYS A 28 2.92 -11.86 -11.65
N PRO A 29 1.96 -11.96 -10.72
CA PRO A 29 2.26 -12.01 -9.30
C PRO A 29 2.99 -13.31 -8.95
N ASP A 30 3.78 -13.29 -7.86
CA ASP A 30 4.43 -14.50 -7.35
C ASP A 30 3.40 -15.47 -6.74
N THR A 31 2.32 -14.94 -6.13
CA THR A 31 1.22 -15.70 -5.54
C THR A 31 -0.03 -14.82 -5.35
N SER A 32 -1.16 -15.39 -4.92
CA SER A 32 -2.36 -14.61 -4.53
C SER A 32 -2.17 -13.93 -3.18
N LEU A 33 -2.90 -12.85 -2.92
CA LEU A 33 -2.92 -12.20 -1.61
C LEU A 33 -3.36 -13.16 -0.49
N GLU A 34 -4.32 -14.03 -0.79
CA GLU A 34 -4.80 -15.04 0.16
C GLU A 34 -3.68 -16.01 0.58
N ASP A 35 -2.89 -16.50 -0.38
CA ASP A 35 -1.80 -17.43 -0.09
C ASP A 35 -0.60 -16.71 0.53
N ALA A 36 -0.31 -15.47 0.10
CA ALA A 36 0.72 -14.63 0.72
C ALA A 36 0.41 -14.40 2.22
N LYS A 37 -0.85 -14.10 2.57
CA LYS A 37 -1.27 -13.88 3.97
C LYS A 37 -0.96 -15.10 4.85
N LYS A 38 -1.15 -16.32 4.34
CA LYS A 38 -0.83 -17.57 5.07
C LYS A 38 0.67 -17.76 5.32
N GLY A 39 1.52 -17.17 4.49
CA GLY A 39 2.98 -17.27 4.57
C GLY A 39 3.67 -16.17 5.39
N GLY A 40 2.90 -15.28 6.02
CA GLY A 40 3.42 -14.21 6.88
C GLY A 40 3.94 -14.71 8.24
N PRO A 41 4.33 -13.80 9.15
CA PRO A 41 4.26 -12.33 9.03
C PRO A 41 5.33 -11.75 8.08
N TYR A 42 5.10 -10.51 7.62
CA TYR A 42 6.04 -9.75 6.79
C TYR A 42 6.61 -8.58 7.57
N ASP A 43 7.92 -8.31 7.46
CA ASP A 43 8.53 -7.14 8.10
C ASP A 43 7.98 -5.81 7.56
N THR A 44 7.48 -5.83 6.32
CA THR A 44 6.93 -4.65 5.65
C THR A 44 5.84 -5.04 4.65
N VAL A 45 4.73 -4.30 4.68
CA VAL A 45 3.69 -4.33 3.63
C VAL A 45 3.82 -3.08 2.77
N VAL A 46 3.85 -3.25 1.45
CA VAL A 46 4.01 -2.15 0.49
C VAL A 46 2.78 -2.05 -0.41
N LEU A 47 2.12 -0.90 -0.43
CA LEU A 47 1.00 -0.63 -1.34
C LEU A 47 1.44 0.26 -2.51
N LEU A 48 1.32 -0.27 -3.72
CA LEU A 48 1.59 0.48 -4.95
C LEU A 48 0.45 1.44 -5.29
N GLY A 49 0.79 2.58 -5.89
CA GLY A 49 -0.17 3.59 -6.34
C GLY A 49 -0.78 3.31 -7.72
N GLY A 50 -1.32 4.36 -8.32
CA GLY A 50 -2.13 4.30 -9.54
C GLY A 50 -3.60 4.47 -9.19
N ASN A 51 -4.36 5.20 -10.00
CA ASN A 51 -5.73 5.60 -9.62
C ASN A 51 -6.63 4.38 -9.37
N LEU A 52 -6.79 3.51 -10.37
CA LEU A 52 -7.62 2.31 -10.26
C LEU A 52 -7.02 1.28 -9.30
N GLY A 53 -5.70 1.08 -9.36
CA GLY A 53 -5.01 0.13 -8.48
C GLY A 53 -5.19 0.48 -7.01
N ALA A 54 -5.04 1.76 -6.66
CA ALA A 54 -5.27 2.22 -5.30
C ALA A 54 -6.74 2.10 -4.89
N GLN A 55 -7.69 2.42 -5.78
CA GLN A 55 -9.13 2.23 -5.51
C GLN A 55 -9.45 0.79 -5.09
N ASN A 56 -8.93 -0.20 -5.83
CA ASN A 56 -9.12 -1.61 -5.50
C ASN A 56 -8.54 -1.99 -4.14
N LEU A 57 -7.44 -1.35 -3.71
CA LEU A 57 -6.85 -1.55 -2.38
C LEU A 57 -7.72 -0.94 -1.26
N PHE A 58 -8.42 0.18 -1.52
CA PHE A 58 -9.32 0.80 -0.55
C PHE A 58 -10.56 -0.05 -0.30
N GLU A 59 -11.06 -0.69 -1.35
CA GLU A 59 -12.29 -1.50 -1.29
C GLU A 59 -12.04 -2.93 -0.77
N SER A 60 -10.78 -3.36 -0.70
CA SER A 60 -10.44 -4.71 -0.26
C SER A 60 -10.46 -4.87 1.26
N ALA A 61 -11.39 -5.69 1.75
CA ALA A 61 -11.42 -6.13 3.14
C ALA A 61 -10.15 -6.91 3.54
N ALA A 62 -9.59 -7.71 2.63
CA ALA A 62 -8.35 -8.44 2.87
C ALA A 62 -7.17 -7.48 3.11
N VAL A 63 -7.09 -6.38 2.35
CA VAL A 63 -6.07 -5.34 2.56
C VAL A 63 -6.28 -4.65 3.90
N LYS A 64 -7.53 -4.32 4.28
CA LYS A 64 -7.85 -3.74 5.60
C LYS A 64 -7.29 -4.59 6.74
N GLU A 65 -7.57 -5.89 6.72
CA GLU A 65 -7.12 -6.84 7.74
C GLU A 65 -5.60 -6.89 7.83
N ILE A 66 -4.92 -7.01 6.68
CA ILE A 66 -3.45 -7.07 6.62
C ILE A 66 -2.83 -5.79 7.19
N LEU A 67 -3.36 -4.61 6.84
CA LEU A 67 -2.83 -3.35 7.35
C LEU A 67 -3.06 -3.19 8.85
N LYS A 68 -4.22 -3.59 9.36
CA LYS A 68 -4.52 -3.57 10.80
C LYS A 68 -3.62 -4.53 11.57
N GLU A 69 -3.38 -5.71 11.03
CA GLU A 69 -2.45 -6.67 11.62
C GLU A 69 -1.02 -6.11 11.65
N GLN A 70 -0.55 -5.51 10.56
CA GLN A 70 0.77 -4.90 10.46
C GLN A 70 0.94 -3.73 11.47
N GLU A 71 -0.08 -2.88 11.60
CA GLU A 71 -0.13 -1.77 12.56
C GLU A 71 -0.09 -2.27 14.01
N ASN A 72 -0.92 -3.27 14.34
CA ASN A 72 -0.97 -3.87 15.68
C ASN A 72 0.37 -4.51 16.08
N GLN A 73 1.05 -5.14 15.12
CA GLN A 73 2.37 -5.73 15.32
C GLN A 73 3.51 -4.70 15.27
N LYS A 74 3.21 -3.42 14.99
CA LYS A 74 4.17 -2.32 14.84
C LYS A 74 5.21 -2.57 13.74
N TYR A 75 4.84 -3.33 12.71
CA TYR A 75 5.65 -3.51 11.53
C TYR A 75 5.42 -2.39 10.51
N LEU A 76 6.34 -2.27 9.56
CA LEU A 76 6.35 -1.16 8.62
C LEU A 76 5.21 -1.30 7.59
N ILE A 77 4.55 -0.18 7.30
CA ILE A 77 3.62 -0.01 6.19
C ILE A 77 4.19 1.07 5.29
N ALA A 78 4.44 0.75 4.02
CA ALA A 78 4.92 1.69 3.03
C ALA A 78 3.89 1.89 1.93
N THR A 79 3.65 3.13 1.55
CA THR A 79 2.69 3.51 0.51
C THR A 79 3.31 4.56 -0.41
N ILE A 80 2.84 4.68 -1.64
CA ILE A 80 3.41 5.60 -2.64
C ILE A 80 2.34 6.17 -3.58
N CYS A 81 2.52 7.42 -3.99
CA CYS A 81 1.67 8.10 -4.96
C CYS A 81 0.23 8.26 -4.42
N THR A 82 -0.74 7.51 -4.95
CA THR A 82 -2.16 7.59 -4.57
C THR A 82 -2.57 6.57 -3.51
N SER A 83 -1.78 5.51 -3.31
CA SER A 83 -2.08 4.45 -2.33
C SER A 83 -2.08 4.87 -0.85
N PRO A 84 -1.43 5.97 -0.41
CA PRO A 84 -1.56 6.42 0.98
C PRO A 84 -3.02 6.69 1.40
N THR A 85 -3.91 7.01 0.45
CA THR A 85 -5.34 7.17 0.74
C THR A 85 -6.02 5.88 1.23
N ALA A 86 -5.40 4.71 1.03
CA ALA A 86 -5.81 3.45 1.65
C ALA A 86 -5.66 3.48 3.16
N LEU A 87 -4.64 4.19 3.66
CA LEU A 87 -4.42 4.34 5.09
C LEU A 87 -5.59 5.11 5.72
N MET A 88 -6.07 6.16 5.06
CA MET A 88 -7.27 6.87 5.51
C MET A 88 -8.47 5.93 5.56
N THR A 89 -8.80 5.27 4.44
CA THR A 89 -10.01 4.44 4.33
C THR A 89 -10.01 3.30 5.36
N HIS A 90 -8.84 2.74 5.64
CA HIS A 90 -8.69 1.64 6.59
C HIS A 90 -8.32 2.11 8.01
N GLU A 91 -8.35 3.42 8.26
CA GLU A 91 -8.08 4.05 9.56
C GLU A 91 -6.71 3.66 10.14
N ILE A 92 -5.68 3.67 9.31
CA ILE A 92 -4.33 3.25 9.64
C ILE A 92 -3.48 4.49 9.97
N SER A 93 -2.81 4.42 11.11
CA SER A 93 -1.74 5.31 11.56
C SER A 93 -2.14 6.78 11.64
N PHE A 94 -3.36 7.04 12.13
CA PHE A 94 -3.84 8.39 12.42
C PHE A 94 -2.86 9.15 13.33
N GLY A 95 -2.70 10.45 13.07
CA GLY A 95 -1.70 11.32 13.69
C GLY A 95 -0.34 11.33 12.98
N SER A 96 -0.10 10.42 12.03
CA SER A 96 1.18 10.34 11.34
C SER A 96 1.39 11.46 10.33
N LYS A 97 2.67 11.74 10.05
CA LYS A 97 3.08 12.62 8.95
C LYS A 97 3.13 11.83 7.64
N VAL A 98 2.43 12.29 6.61
CA VAL A 98 2.26 11.58 5.33
C VAL A 98 2.54 12.48 4.14
N THR A 99 2.80 11.90 2.98
CA THR A 99 2.86 12.60 1.70
C THR A 99 2.20 11.74 0.61
N THR A 100 1.70 12.38 -0.44
CA THR A 100 0.98 11.72 -1.53
C THR A 100 1.35 12.34 -2.88
N LEU A 101 0.86 11.75 -3.97
CA LEU A 101 0.75 12.48 -5.24
C LEU A 101 -0.05 13.77 -4.99
N PRO A 102 0.34 14.95 -5.51
CA PRO A 102 -0.35 16.21 -5.23
C PRO A 102 -1.88 16.16 -5.44
N LEU A 103 -2.33 15.45 -6.47
CA LEU A 103 -3.75 15.28 -6.79
C LEU A 103 -4.54 14.46 -5.75
N ALA A 104 -3.86 13.68 -4.91
CA ALA A 104 -4.47 12.89 -3.85
C ALA A 104 -4.43 13.59 -2.47
N LYS A 105 -3.81 14.79 -2.38
CA LYS A 105 -3.65 15.53 -1.11
C LYS A 105 -5.00 15.80 -0.45
N ASP A 106 -5.95 16.34 -1.19
CA ASP A 106 -7.26 16.71 -0.63
C ASP A 106 -8.01 15.46 -0.13
N LYS A 107 -7.96 14.37 -0.90
CA LYS A 107 -8.52 13.08 -0.49
C LYS A 107 -7.83 12.54 0.76
N MET A 108 -6.51 12.69 0.90
CA MET A 108 -5.73 12.20 2.05
C MET A 108 -5.92 13.07 3.32
N MET A 109 -6.17 14.36 3.16
CA MET A 109 -6.29 15.29 4.27
C MET A 109 -7.72 15.49 4.77
N ASN A 110 -8.69 14.84 4.11
CA ASN A 110 -10.08 14.83 4.56
C ASN A 110 -10.18 14.31 6.01
N GLY A 111 -10.95 15.01 6.85
CA GLY A 111 -11.11 14.67 8.27
C GLY A 111 -9.94 15.04 9.19
N GLY A 112 -8.82 15.57 8.67
CA GLY A 112 -7.72 16.08 9.50
C GLY A 112 -6.97 14.99 10.30
N HIS A 113 -7.04 13.74 9.87
CA HIS A 113 -6.44 12.59 10.59
C HIS A 113 -4.92 12.49 10.46
N TYR A 114 -4.29 13.28 9.60
CA TYR A 114 -2.86 13.21 9.30
C TYR A 114 -2.23 14.61 9.22
N THR A 115 -0.90 14.66 9.35
CA THR A 115 -0.13 15.87 9.05
C THR A 115 0.49 15.75 7.66
N TYR A 116 0.23 16.69 6.76
CA TYR A 116 0.79 16.63 5.40
C TYR A 116 2.25 17.09 5.34
N SER A 117 3.05 16.44 4.50
CA SER A 117 4.41 16.82 4.17
C SER A 117 4.55 17.11 2.68
N GLU A 118 4.92 18.35 2.34
CA GLU A 118 5.24 18.73 0.96
C GLU A 118 6.69 18.45 0.56
N ASN A 119 7.52 18.03 1.52
CA ASN A 119 8.87 17.57 1.22
C ASN A 119 8.77 16.36 0.29
N ARG A 120 9.09 16.56 -1.00
CA ARG A 120 9.46 15.46 -1.90
C ARG A 120 10.53 14.68 -1.17
N SER A 121 10.31 13.37 -0.99
CA SER A 121 11.20 12.47 -0.25
C SER A 121 12.65 12.86 -0.49
N SER A 122 13.24 13.55 0.50
CA SER A 122 14.62 13.98 0.42
C SER A 122 15.44 12.72 0.29
N LYS A 123 16.33 12.66 -0.72
CA LYS A 123 17.35 11.61 -0.82
C LYS A 123 17.96 11.43 0.57
N MET A 124 17.73 10.25 1.16
CA MET A 124 18.62 9.71 2.19
C MET A 124 19.93 9.31 1.53
#